data_AF-A0A3N5GE18-F1
#
_entry.id   AF-A0A3N5GE18-F1
#
_cell.length_a   1.000
_cell.length_b   1.000
_cell.length_c   1.000
_cell.angle_alpha   90.00
_cell.angle_beta   90.00
_cell.angle_gamma   90.00
#
_symmetry.space_group_name_H-M   'P 1'
#
loop_
_entity.id
_entity.type
_entity.pdbx_description
1 polymer ?
#
loop_
_entity_poly.entity_id
_entity_poly.type
_entity_poly.pdbx_seq_one_letter_code
_entity_poly.pdbx_strand_id
1 'polypeptide(L)'
;AFLRRLRFIVEFPFPGTPERAEIWRRVFPPATPTDGLDVDKLARINLAGGSIRNVALNAAFHAAEAGEPVRMKHLLEAVRAEYAKDHKPLPEAEVRGW
;
A
#
# COMPACT_ATOMS: atom_id res chain seq x y z
N ALA A 1 -19.60 21.58 -23.45
CA ALA A 1 -19.45 21.10 -24.83
C ALA A 1 -18.39 20.00 -25.01
N PHE A 2 -17.33 19.95 -24.17
CA PHE A 2 -16.20 19.02 -24.29
C PHE A 2 -16.56 17.52 -24.17
N LEU A 3 -17.42 17.15 -23.21
CA LEU A 3 -17.83 15.75 -23.01
C LEU A 3 -18.69 15.17 -24.15
N ARG A 4 -19.28 15.99 -25.02
CA ARG A 4 -20.21 15.55 -26.09
C ARG A 4 -19.54 14.74 -27.21
N ARG A 5 -18.20 14.70 -27.26
CA ARG A 5 -17.40 13.98 -28.28
C ARG A 5 -16.60 12.80 -27.71
N LEU A 6 -16.71 12.52 -26.41
CA LEU A 6 -16.09 11.34 -25.80
C LEU A 6 -17.02 10.14 -25.99
N ARG A 7 -16.51 9.09 -26.65
CA ARG A 7 -17.27 7.86 -26.90
C ARG A 7 -17.32 6.93 -25.69
N PHE A 8 -16.34 7.02 -24.81
CA PHE A 8 -16.24 6.22 -23.60
C PHE A 8 -15.58 7.04 -22.50
N ILE A 9 -16.04 6.83 -21.27
CA ILE A 9 -15.41 7.30 -20.04
C ILE A 9 -15.11 6.04 -19.23
N VAL A 10 -13.84 5.86 -18.87
CA VAL A 10 -13.41 4.75 -18.02
C VAL A 10 -13.12 5.33 -16.65
N GLU A 11 -13.89 4.88 -15.66
CA GLU A 11 -13.71 5.30 -14.28
C GLU A 11 -12.66 4.42 -13.60
N PHE A 12 -11.79 5.07 -12.82
CA PHE A 12 -10.82 4.40 -11.96
C PHE A 12 -11.18 4.74 -10.52
N PRO A 13 -12.12 3.99 -9.90
CA PRO A 13 -12.52 4.25 -8.53
C PRO A 13 -11.38 3.94 -7.56
N PHE A 14 -11.50 4.46 -6.34
CA PHE A 14 -10.60 4.09 -5.27
C PHE A 14 -10.69 2.56 -5.00
N PRO A 15 -9.56 1.84 -4.86
CA PRO A 15 -9.60 0.39 -4.74
C PRO A 15 -10.26 -0.03 -3.43
N GLY A 16 -11.15 -1.02 -3.48
CA GLY A 16 -11.71 -1.67 -2.31
C GLY A 16 -10.72 -2.64 -1.65
N THR A 17 -11.15 -3.28 -0.57
CA THR A 17 -10.30 -4.23 0.17
C THR A 17 -9.79 -5.39 -0.71
N PRO A 18 -10.62 -6.06 -1.53
CA PRO A 18 -10.15 -7.14 -2.40
C PRO A 18 -9.11 -6.66 -3.43
N GLU A 19 -9.32 -5.47 -3.99
CA GLU A 19 -8.41 -4.90 -4.98
C GLU A 19 -7.08 -4.51 -4.34
N ARG A 20 -7.09 -3.90 -3.14
CA ARG A 20 -5.86 -3.60 -2.38
C ARG A 20 -5.10 -4.87 -2.00
N ALA A 21 -5.79 -5.93 -1.60
CA ALA A 21 -5.16 -7.22 -1.34
C ALA A 21 -4.41 -7.73 -2.59
N GLU A 22 -5.01 -7.63 -3.77
CA GLU A 22 -4.34 -8.05 -5.01
C GLU A 22 -3.13 -7.16 -5.35
N ILE A 23 -3.23 -5.85 -5.11
CA ILE A 23 -2.09 -4.94 -5.28
C ILE A 23 -0.95 -5.38 -4.33
N TRP A 24 -1.24 -5.64 -3.05
CA TRP A 24 -0.25 -6.09 -2.08
C TRP A 24 0.42 -7.42 -2.43
N ARG A 25 -0.32 -8.38 -3.01
CA ARG A 25 0.27 -9.65 -3.48
C ARG A 25 1.28 -9.47 -4.62
N ARG A 26 1.16 -8.38 -5.39
CA ARG A 26 1.95 -8.15 -6.60
C ARG A 26 2.96 -7.00 -6.49
N VAL A 27 2.92 -6.23 -5.40
CA VAL A 27 3.68 -4.98 -5.29
C VAL A 27 5.18 -5.23 -5.22
N PHE A 28 5.59 -6.36 -4.63
CA PHE A 28 6.99 -6.75 -4.52
C PHE A 28 7.41 -7.58 -5.74
N PRO A 29 8.52 -7.22 -6.41
CA PRO A 29 9.15 -8.10 -7.39
C PRO A 29 9.52 -9.46 -6.78
N PRO A 30 9.55 -10.55 -7.58
CA PRO A 30 9.89 -11.89 -7.07
C PRO A 30 11.26 -11.99 -6.36
N ALA A 31 12.20 -11.10 -6.69
CA ALA A 31 13.53 -11.07 -6.09
C ALA A 31 13.57 -10.35 -4.73
N THR A 32 12.50 -9.67 -4.31
CA THR A 32 12.47 -8.97 -3.01
C THR A 32 12.29 -9.99 -1.89
N PRO A 33 13.24 -10.10 -0.94
CA PRO A 33 13.07 -10.98 0.21
C PRO A 33 11.91 -10.47 1.07
N THR A 34 10.92 -11.32 1.31
CA THR A 34 9.76 -11.03 2.15
C THR A 34 9.58 -12.16 3.18
N ASP A 35 9.10 -11.81 4.37
CA ASP A 35 8.92 -12.76 5.46
C ASP A 35 7.69 -12.38 6.29
N GLY A 36 6.73 -13.31 6.41
CA GLY A 36 5.55 -13.16 7.27
C GLY A 36 4.61 -12.01 6.89
N LEU A 37 4.45 -11.69 5.60
CA LEU A 37 3.52 -10.64 5.17
C LEU A 37 2.06 -11.08 5.31
N ASP A 38 1.27 -10.29 6.02
CA ASP A 38 -0.17 -10.51 6.17
C ASP A 38 -0.95 -9.56 5.24
N VAL A 39 -1.34 -10.10 4.09
CA VAL A 39 -2.05 -9.37 3.04
C VAL A 39 -3.42 -8.87 3.52
N ASP A 40 -4.11 -9.62 4.37
CA ASP A 40 -5.42 -9.23 4.86
C ASP A 40 -5.31 -8.03 5.82
N LYS A 41 -4.25 -7.97 6.64
CA LYS A 41 -3.97 -6.76 7.43
C LYS A 41 -3.62 -5.58 6.54
N LEU A 42 -2.76 -5.77 5.54
CA LEU A 42 -2.33 -4.73 4.62
C LEU A 42 -3.50 -4.15 3.80
N ALA A 43 -4.46 -4.98 3.39
CA ALA A 43 -5.62 -4.58 2.61
C ALA A 43 -6.65 -3.74 3.39
N ARG A 44 -6.63 -3.80 4.73
CA ARG A 44 -7.49 -2.97 5.60
C ARG A 44 -7.09 -1.49 5.58
N ILE A 45 -5.83 -1.19 5.26
CA ILE A 45 -5.34 0.19 5.21
C ILE A 45 -5.90 0.88 3.96
N ASN A 46 -6.56 2.01 4.14
CA ASN A 46 -7.30 2.68 3.08
C ASN A 46 -6.40 3.54 2.17
N LEU A 47 -5.55 2.87 1.38
CA LEU A 47 -4.58 3.49 0.48
C LEU A 47 -4.97 3.36 -1.00
N ALA A 48 -4.65 4.39 -1.78
CA ALA A 48 -4.66 4.30 -3.23
C ALA A 48 -3.56 3.35 -3.73
N GLY A 49 -3.71 2.79 -4.94
CA GLY A 49 -2.72 1.88 -5.50
C GLY A 49 -1.30 2.48 -5.62
N GLY A 50 -1.21 3.77 -5.95
CA GLY A 50 0.05 4.50 -5.97
C GLY A 50 0.71 4.58 -4.58
N SER A 51 -0.08 4.85 -3.53
CA SER A 51 0.41 4.89 -2.16
C SER A 51 0.84 3.52 -1.64
N ILE A 52 0.13 2.43 -2.00
CA ILE A 52 0.58 1.06 -1.68
C ILE A 52 1.98 0.80 -2.25
N ARG A 53 2.23 1.20 -3.50
CA ARG A 53 3.55 1.07 -4.12
C ARG A 53 4.62 1.88 -3.38
N ASN A 54 4.30 3.10 -2.97
CA ASN A 54 5.22 3.94 -2.19
C ASN A 54 5.57 3.31 -0.83
N VAL A 55 4.56 2.80 -0.12
CA VAL A 55 4.75 2.10 1.16
C VAL A 55 5.63 0.88 0.98
N ALA A 56 5.35 0.04 -0.01
CA ALA A 56 6.14 -1.15 -0.29
C ALA A 56 7.62 -0.82 -0.59
N LEU A 57 7.85 0.21 -1.42
CA LEU A 57 9.19 0.67 -1.74
C LEU A 57 9.94 1.18 -0.50
N ASN A 58 9.29 2.00 0.32
CA ASN A 58 9.91 2.53 1.53
C ASN A 58 10.20 1.43 2.56
N ALA A 59 9.26 0.48 2.73
CA ALA A 59 9.47 -0.68 3.59
C ALA A 59 10.65 -1.55 3.11
N ALA A 60 10.85 -1.68 1.79
CA ALA A 60 12.01 -2.36 1.23
C ALA A 60 13.33 -1.64 1.53
N PHE A 61 13.35 -0.31 1.52
CA PHE A 61 14.54 0.45 1.92
C PHE A 61 14.88 0.25 3.40
N HIS A 62 13.89 0.34 4.30
CA HIS A 62 14.12 0.07 5.72
C HIS A 62 14.63 -1.35 5.98
N ALA A 63 14.06 -2.35 5.30
CA ALA A 63 14.50 -3.73 5.42
C ALA A 63 15.94 -3.92 4.89
N ALA A 64 16.27 -3.28 3.76
CA ALA A 64 17.60 -3.33 3.18
C ALA A 64 18.65 -2.65 4.07
N GLU A 65 18.32 -1.52 4.69
CA GLU A 65 19.18 -0.83 5.67
C GLU A 65 19.46 -1.72 6.89
N ALA A 66 18.45 -2.47 7.36
CA ALA A 66 18.58 -3.42 8.44
C ALA A 66 19.21 -4.78 8.03
N GLY A 67 19.45 -5.01 6.73
CA GLY A 67 20.01 -6.26 6.21
C GLY A 67 19.09 -7.48 6.38
N GLU A 68 17.77 -7.29 6.41
CA GLU A 68 16.79 -8.35 6.65
C GLU A 68 15.65 -8.34 5.61
N PRO A 69 14.82 -9.40 5.53
CA PRO A 69 13.66 -9.41 4.64
C PRO A 69 12.60 -8.35 5.01
N VAL A 70 11.79 -7.95 4.04
CA VAL A 70 10.63 -7.09 4.29
C VAL A 70 9.63 -7.85 5.17
N ARG A 71 9.24 -7.21 6.28
CA ARG A 71 8.39 -7.75 7.34
C ARG A 71 7.33 -6.72 7.71
N MET A 72 6.32 -7.16 8.45
CA MET A 72 5.21 -6.32 8.90
C MET A 72 5.66 -5.06 9.66
N LYS A 73 6.80 -5.09 10.37
CA LYS A 73 7.34 -3.92 11.08
C LYS A 73 7.78 -2.79 10.13
N HIS A 74 8.45 -3.13 9.02
CA HIS A 74 8.89 -2.15 8.01
C HIS A 74 7.70 -1.53 7.29
N LEU A 75 6.67 -2.33 7.03
CA LEU A 75 5.42 -1.87 6.41
C LEU A 75 4.67 -0.91 7.34
N LEU A 76 4.59 -1.18 8.65
CA LEU A 76 3.93 -0.27 9.59
C LEU A 76 4.60 1.11 9.60
N GLU A 77 5.93 1.14 9.65
CA GLU A 77 6.71 2.38 9.64
C GLU A 77 6.50 3.14 8.32
N ALA A 78 6.56 2.45 7.19
CA ALA A 78 6.33 3.04 5.89
C ALA A 78 4.89 3.58 5.72
N VAL A 79 3.88 2.89 6.25
CA VAL A 79 2.48 3.36 6.25
C VAL A 79 2.35 4.64 7.06
N ARG A 80 2.94 4.69 8.27
CA ARG A 80 2.92 5.90 9.10
C ARG A 80 3.55 7.09 8.38
N ALA A 81 4.69 6.86 7.72
CA ALA A 81 5.36 7.87 6.92
C ALA A 81 4.51 8.32 5.72
N GLU A 82 3.81 7.42 5.05
CA GLU A 82 2.94 7.76 3.92
C GLU A 82 1.73 8.60 4.36
N TYR A 83 1.08 8.28 5.49
CA TYR A 83 -0.02 9.07 6.05
C TYR A 83 0.44 10.47 6.51
N ALA A 84 1.66 10.57 7.06
CA ALA A 84 2.23 11.84 7.48
C ALA A 84 2.43 12.82 6.31
N LYS A 85 2.72 12.35 5.09
CA LYS A 85 2.85 13.21 3.88
C LYS A 85 1.54 13.94 3.57
N ASP A 86 0.42 13.27 3.80
CA ASP A 86 -0.92 13.80 3.62
C ASP A 86 -1.42 14.64 4.81
N HIS A 87 -0.59 14.84 5.83
CA HIS A 87 -0.96 15.49 7.10
C HIS A 87 -2.15 14.80 7.80
N LYS A 88 -2.31 13.48 7.58
CA LYS A 88 -3.37 12.67 8.18
C LYS A 88 -2.78 11.74 9.23
N PRO A 89 -3.42 11.58 10.40
CA PRO A 89 -3.05 10.50 11.31
C PRO A 89 -3.50 9.15 10.73
N LEU A 90 -2.67 8.12 10.89
CA LEU A 90 -3.06 6.74 10.58
C LEU A 90 -4.14 6.29 11.57
N PRO A 91 -5.36 5.92 11.13
CA PRO A 91 -6.41 5.52 12.06
C PRO A 91 -6.07 4.24 12.80
N GLU A 92 -6.20 4.23 14.13
CA GLU A 92 -5.91 3.03 14.95
C GLU A 92 -6.77 1.82 14.56
N ALA A 93 -7.98 2.06 14.07
CA ALA A 93 -8.88 1.01 13.60
C ALA A 93 -8.28 0.22 12.43
N GLU A 94 -7.48 0.87 11.56
CA GLU A 94 -6.86 0.24 10.40
C GLU A 94 -5.63 -0.60 10.78
N VAL A 95 -4.94 -0.23 11.87
CA VAL A 95 -3.77 -0.97 12.39
C VAL A 95 -4.10 -1.89 13.56
N ARG A 96 -5.38 -2.06 13.90
CA ARG A 96 -5.77 -2.94 15.00
C ARG A 96 -5.32 -4.37 14.73
N GLY A 97 -4.56 -4.92 15.66
CA GLY A 97 -4.00 -6.27 15.58
C GLY A 97 -2.89 -6.42 14.56
N TRP A 98 -2.16 -5.33 14.24
CA TRP A 98 -0.99 -5.36 13.38
C TRP A 98 0.06 -6.37 13.84
#